data_AF-A0A9E0AEA0-F1
#
_entry.id   AF-A0A9E0AEA0-F1
#
_cell.length_a   1.000
_cell.length_b   1.000
_cell.length_c   1.000
_cell.angle_alpha   90.00
_cell.angle_beta   90.00
_cell.angle_gamma   90.00
#
_symmetry.space_group_name_H-M   'P 1'
#
loop_
_entity.id
_entity.type
_entity.pdbx_description
1 polymer ?
#
loop_
_entity_poly.entity_id
_entity_poly.type
_entity_poly.pdbx_seq_one_letter_code
_entity_poly.pdbx_strand_id
1 'polypeptide(L)'
;MKKIALLILSTIVFGCITDDGLTDKTEYSKFIIGNSIATGINFMPEEIYSTNEVQKPLLKLKLITSVNFPCINYGLSISEFSNGSELIIRFDAIVKPEVCLTAIGPAISYIDLPESTKKITFINGKVIDKYAIEINQEKISITLIENNFTSSLFNKTFRIPENSFAYVCGTNTNNTNSYDDFLTILKQNPAFTEFKFEGEGRIPYPKSSAGNWVNHPSKFFIYSDFKEFKTLADILHDYSLKNIEKNAGVTIAIQSWNNIKYYSWINN
;
A
#
# COMPACT_ATOMS: atom_id res chain seq x y z
N MET A 1 -64.26 -41.56 41.71
CA MET A 1 -63.37 -41.65 40.53
C MET A 1 -63.50 -40.35 39.72
N LYS A 2 -62.56 -39.40 39.88
CA LYS A 2 -62.47 -38.18 39.06
C LYS A 2 -61.14 -38.26 38.30
N LYS A 3 -61.19 -38.29 36.97
CA LYS A 3 -60.01 -38.24 36.11
C LYS A 3 -59.75 -36.77 35.75
N ILE A 4 -58.60 -36.26 36.16
CA ILE A 4 -58.06 -34.97 35.70
C ILE A 4 -57.21 -35.28 34.47
N ALA A 5 -57.60 -34.75 33.31
CA ALA A 5 -56.79 -34.78 32.10
C ALA A 5 -55.86 -33.56 32.11
N LEU A 6 -54.54 -33.82 32.14
CA LEU A 6 -53.51 -32.79 32.01
C LEU A 6 -53.19 -32.62 30.52
N LEU A 7 -53.50 -31.46 29.94
CA LEU A 7 -53.09 -31.10 28.58
C LEU A 7 -51.74 -30.36 28.66
N ILE A 8 -50.68 -30.94 28.10
CA ILE A 8 -49.38 -30.30 27.96
C ILE A 8 -49.39 -29.52 26.64
N LEU A 9 -49.36 -28.20 26.72
CA LEU A 9 -49.28 -27.27 25.59
C LEU A 9 -47.80 -27.09 25.22
N SER A 10 -47.36 -27.68 24.10
CA SER A 10 -46.01 -27.46 23.57
C SER A 10 -45.97 -26.15 22.76
N THR A 11 -45.34 -25.13 23.30
CA THR A 11 -45.00 -23.90 22.59
C THR A 11 -43.81 -24.14 21.66
N ILE A 12 -44.06 -24.18 20.35
CA ILE A 12 -43.01 -24.14 19.33
C ILE A 12 -42.56 -22.69 19.19
N VAL A 13 -41.37 -22.39 19.70
CA VAL A 13 -40.71 -21.10 19.45
C VAL A 13 -40.08 -21.17 18.07
N PHE A 14 -40.69 -20.48 17.10
CA PHE A 14 -40.04 -20.16 15.84
C PHE A 14 -38.91 -19.17 16.13
N GLY A 15 -37.66 -19.65 16.12
CA GLY A 15 -36.49 -18.78 16.07
C GLY A 15 -36.44 -18.09 14.71
N CYS A 16 -36.52 -16.76 14.70
CA CYS A 16 -36.16 -15.95 13.54
C CYS A 16 -34.67 -16.19 13.24
N ILE A 17 -34.40 -16.93 12.16
CA ILE A 17 -33.09 -16.91 11.50
C ILE A 17 -33.01 -15.54 10.81
N THR A 18 -32.12 -14.67 11.28
CA THR A 18 -31.83 -13.41 10.59
C THR A 18 -31.10 -13.72 9.30
N ASP A 19 -31.71 -13.30 8.20
CA ASP A 19 -31.42 -13.68 6.82
C ASP A 19 -30.35 -12.78 6.17
N ASP A 20 -29.30 -12.43 6.92
CA ASP A 20 -28.30 -11.45 6.47
C ASP A 20 -27.47 -11.95 5.27
N GLY A 21 -27.48 -13.25 4.98
CA GLY A 21 -26.76 -13.84 3.84
C GLY A 21 -27.55 -13.86 2.51
N LEU A 22 -28.87 -13.66 2.53
CA LEU A 22 -29.71 -13.65 1.33
C LEU A 22 -29.85 -12.24 0.72
N THR A 23 -29.78 -11.20 1.55
CA THR A 23 -29.77 -9.78 1.14
C THR A 23 -28.52 -9.40 0.34
N ASP A 24 -27.35 -9.96 0.69
CA ASP A 24 -26.11 -9.68 -0.06
C ASP A 24 -26.12 -10.26 -1.48
N LYS A 25 -26.69 -11.46 -1.65
CA LYS A 25 -26.81 -12.07 -2.97
C LYS A 25 -27.74 -11.29 -3.89
N THR A 26 -28.75 -10.61 -3.36
CA THR A 26 -29.65 -9.79 -4.18
C THR A 26 -29.00 -8.47 -4.55
N GLU A 27 -28.29 -7.81 -3.62
CA GLU A 27 -27.63 -6.52 -3.84
C GLU A 27 -26.53 -6.60 -4.93
N TYR A 28 -25.65 -7.61 -4.85
CA TYR A 28 -24.51 -7.74 -5.77
C TYR A 28 -24.75 -8.65 -6.97
N SER A 29 -25.96 -9.20 -7.11
CA SER A 29 -26.33 -10.13 -8.20
C SER A 29 -25.93 -9.65 -9.59
N LYS A 30 -26.11 -8.35 -9.88
CA LYS A 30 -25.78 -7.73 -11.17
C LYS A 30 -24.29 -7.68 -11.48
N PHE A 31 -23.42 -7.81 -10.47
CA PHE A 31 -21.97 -7.78 -10.63
C PHE A 31 -21.37 -9.18 -10.71
N ILE A 32 -22.03 -10.18 -10.13
CA ILE A 32 -21.55 -11.56 -10.09
C ILE A 32 -21.58 -12.18 -11.50
N ILE A 33 -20.46 -12.80 -11.88
CA ILE A 33 -20.35 -13.67 -13.06
C ILE A 33 -19.88 -15.06 -12.65
N GLY A 34 -20.05 -16.05 -13.53
CA GLY A 34 -19.67 -17.45 -13.24
C GLY A 34 -18.16 -17.69 -13.13
N ASN A 35 -17.32 -16.74 -13.56
CA ASN A 35 -15.87 -16.86 -13.53
C ASN A 35 -15.31 -16.52 -12.15
N SER A 36 -14.27 -17.24 -11.75
CA SER A 36 -13.49 -16.96 -10.56
C SER A 36 -12.01 -17.22 -10.80
N ILE A 37 -11.16 -16.55 -10.02
CA ILE A 37 -9.74 -16.85 -9.93
C ILE A 37 -9.50 -17.82 -8.75
N ALA A 38 -8.62 -18.79 -8.96
CA ALA A 38 -8.38 -19.91 -8.02
C ALA A 38 -7.36 -19.59 -6.91
N THR A 39 -7.01 -18.32 -6.72
CA THR A 39 -6.04 -17.86 -5.72
C THR A 39 -6.66 -16.77 -4.86
N GLY A 40 -6.19 -16.67 -3.61
CA GLY A 40 -6.55 -15.55 -2.75
C GLY A 40 -5.91 -14.25 -3.23
N ILE A 41 -6.44 -13.12 -2.76
CA ILE A 41 -5.94 -11.79 -3.08
C ILE A 41 -5.49 -11.07 -1.82
N ASN A 42 -4.24 -10.70 -1.80
CA ASN A 42 -3.71 -9.72 -0.86
C ASN A 42 -3.93 -8.31 -1.41
N PHE A 43 -4.27 -7.35 -0.56
CA PHE A 43 -4.42 -5.97 -0.99
C PHE A 43 -3.86 -4.97 0.03
N MET A 44 -3.54 -3.77 -0.45
CA MET A 44 -3.20 -2.63 0.40
C MET A 44 -3.38 -1.30 -0.33
N PRO A 45 -3.71 -0.21 0.37
CA PRO A 45 -3.65 1.13 -0.18
C PRO A 45 -2.18 1.54 -0.37
N GLU A 46 -1.90 2.18 -1.49
CA GLU A 46 -0.57 2.65 -1.83
C GLU A 46 -0.66 3.99 -2.57
N GLU A 47 0.17 4.95 -2.14
CA GLU A 47 0.39 6.18 -2.87
C GLU A 47 1.53 5.96 -3.87
N ILE A 48 1.24 6.10 -5.16
CA ILE A 48 2.18 5.85 -6.25
C ILE A 48 2.32 7.06 -7.17
N TYR A 49 3.38 7.07 -7.98
CA TYR A 49 3.56 8.04 -9.05
C TYR A 49 3.39 7.34 -10.40
N SER A 50 2.64 7.97 -11.30
CA SER A 50 2.31 7.38 -12.61
C SER A 50 3.47 7.46 -13.61
N THR A 51 4.39 8.40 -13.40
CA THR A 51 5.55 8.66 -14.25
C THR A 51 6.76 8.97 -13.38
N ASN A 52 7.92 9.18 -13.99
CA ASN A 52 9.12 9.67 -13.30
C ASN A 52 9.15 11.20 -13.16
N GLU A 53 8.09 11.90 -13.56
CA GLU A 53 8.00 13.36 -13.47
C GLU A 53 7.50 13.81 -12.09
N VAL A 54 7.73 15.09 -11.79
CA VAL A 54 7.25 15.75 -10.58
C VAL A 54 5.72 15.75 -10.57
N GLN A 55 5.14 15.08 -9.59
CA GLN A 55 3.69 14.97 -9.46
C GLN A 55 3.30 14.67 -8.02
N LYS A 56 2.07 15.02 -7.64
CA LYS A 56 1.49 14.55 -6.39
C LYS A 56 1.25 13.03 -6.46
N PRO A 57 1.38 12.30 -5.34
CA PRO A 57 1.09 10.87 -5.33
C PRO A 57 -0.40 10.62 -5.62
N LEU A 58 -0.68 9.54 -6.31
CA LEU A 58 -2.02 9.05 -6.58
C LEU A 58 -2.35 7.93 -5.59
N LEU A 59 -3.45 8.06 -4.87
CA LEU A 59 -3.93 7.02 -3.98
C LEU A 59 -4.56 5.88 -4.80
N LYS A 60 -3.93 4.71 -4.74
CA LYS A 60 -4.37 3.50 -5.43
C LYS A 60 -4.63 2.37 -4.43
N LEU A 61 -5.40 1.38 -4.85
CA LEU A 61 -5.48 0.09 -4.18
C LEU A 61 -4.65 -0.91 -4.98
N LYS A 62 -3.61 -1.44 -4.36
CA LYS A 62 -2.79 -2.50 -4.93
C LYS A 62 -3.42 -3.85 -4.64
N LEU A 63 -3.61 -4.65 -5.68
CA LEU A 63 -4.16 -6.00 -5.64
C LEU A 63 -3.06 -6.98 -6.06
N ILE A 64 -2.85 -8.04 -5.28
CA ILE A 64 -1.75 -8.98 -5.46
C ILE A 64 -2.26 -10.40 -5.20
N THR A 65 -1.97 -11.35 -6.07
CA THR A 65 -2.30 -12.76 -5.78
C THR A 65 -1.53 -13.30 -4.57
N SER A 66 -2.12 -14.24 -3.83
CA SER A 66 -1.45 -14.89 -2.71
C SER A 66 -0.37 -15.90 -3.14
N VAL A 67 -0.33 -16.23 -4.43
CA VAL A 67 0.66 -17.11 -5.05
C VAL A 67 1.51 -16.36 -6.07
N ASN A 68 2.71 -16.88 -6.33
CA ASN A 68 3.60 -16.39 -7.37
C ASN A 68 3.38 -17.13 -8.70
N PHE A 69 3.62 -16.42 -9.78
CA PHE A 69 3.61 -16.90 -11.15
C PHE A 69 5.03 -16.95 -11.71
N PRO A 70 5.28 -17.74 -12.78
CA PRO A 70 6.61 -17.88 -13.36
C PRO A 70 7.25 -16.57 -13.85
N CYS A 71 6.46 -15.51 -14.07
CA CYS A 71 6.92 -14.21 -14.54
C CYS A 71 6.33 -13.10 -13.66
N ILE A 72 7.11 -12.05 -13.40
CA ILE A 72 6.77 -10.95 -12.48
C ILE A 72 5.73 -9.99 -13.08
N ASN A 73 5.53 -10.05 -14.39
CA ASN A 73 4.60 -9.20 -15.13
C ASN A 73 3.27 -9.89 -15.44
N TYR A 74 2.86 -10.88 -14.64
CA TYR A 74 1.48 -11.36 -14.64
C TYR A 74 0.54 -10.27 -14.11
N GLY A 75 -0.64 -10.15 -14.71
CA GLY A 75 -1.64 -9.14 -14.36
C GLY A 75 -2.91 -9.73 -13.78
N LEU A 76 -3.70 -8.91 -13.07
CA LEU A 76 -5.07 -9.22 -12.71
C LEU A 76 -6.03 -8.44 -13.62
N SER A 77 -6.86 -9.15 -14.38
CA SER A 77 -8.01 -8.56 -15.07
C SER A 77 -9.14 -8.38 -14.08
N ILE A 78 -9.66 -7.17 -13.99
CA ILE A 78 -10.67 -6.77 -13.03
C ILE A 78 -11.70 -5.84 -13.67
N SER A 79 -12.90 -5.85 -13.10
CA SER A 79 -13.96 -4.89 -13.41
C SER A 79 -14.24 -4.04 -12.18
N GLU A 80 -14.29 -2.73 -12.37
CA GLU A 80 -14.49 -1.74 -11.31
C GLU A 80 -15.87 -1.09 -11.44
N PHE A 81 -16.56 -0.94 -10.31
CA PHE A 81 -17.84 -0.26 -10.25
C PHE A 81 -17.87 0.66 -9.02
N SER A 82 -18.61 1.76 -9.13
CA SER A 82 -18.84 2.66 -8.01
C SER A 82 -20.32 2.72 -7.68
N ASN A 83 -20.65 2.63 -6.40
CA ASN A 83 -22.01 2.81 -5.88
C ASN A 83 -21.96 3.79 -4.70
N GLY A 84 -22.10 5.09 -4.98
CA GLY A 84 -21.87 6.14 -3.98
C GLY A 84 -20.43 6.11 -3.45
N SER A 85 -20.26 5.89 -2.14
CA SER A 85 -18.95 5.77 -1.47
C SER A 85 -18.41 4.33 -1.40
N GLU A 86 -19.03 3.39 -2.12
CA GLU A 86 -18.57 2.01 -2.21
C GLU A 86 -17.82 1.76 -3.51
N LEU A 87 -16.60 1.24 -3.39
CA LEU A 87 -15.80 0.73 -4.51
C LEU A 87 -16.00 -0.78 -4.61
N ILE A 88 -16.53 -1.25 -5.73
CA ILE A 88 -16.81 -2.66 -5.99
C ILE A 88 -15.83 -3.17 -7.04
N ILE A 89 -15.12 -4.24 -6.71
CA ILE A 89 -14.03 -4.78 -7.53
C ILE A 89 -14.33 -6.25 -7.78
N ARG A 90 -14.46 -6.61 -9.04
CA ARG A 90 -14.64 -8.01 -9.45
C ARG A 90 -13.39 -8.54 -10.11
N PHE A 91 -12.96 -9.73 -9.71
CA PHE A 91 -11.84 -10.43 -10.33
C PHE A 91 -12.33 -11.26 -11.51
N ASP A 92 -11.87 -10.93 -12.71
CA ASP A 92 -12.32 -11.57 -13.95
C ASP A 92 -11.36 -12.71 -14.37
N ALA A 93 -10.05 -12.45 -14.36
CA ALA A 93 -9.04 -13.42 -14.78
C ALA A 93 -7.62 -13.07 -14.30
N ILE A 94 -6.73 -14.06 -14.35
CA ILE A 94 -5.28 -13.86 -14.26
C ILE A 94 -4.74 -13.78 -15.68
N VAL A 95 -4.07 -12.67 -16.01
CA VAL A 95 -3.57 -12.38 -17.35
C VAL A 95 -2.11 -12.76 -17.44
N LYS A 96 -1.81 -13.74 -18.28
CA LYS A 96 -0.44 -14.08 -18.64
C LYS A 96 0.09 -13.04 -19.65
N PRO A 97 1.30 -12.50 -19.47
CA PRO A 97 1.89 -11.58 -20.43
C PRO A 97 2.35 -12.33 -21.70
N GLU A 98 2.38 -11.63 -22.83
CA GLU A 98 2.94 -12.17 -24.08
C GLU A 98 4.44 -12.48 -23.93
N VAL A 99 5.18 -11.56 -23.29
CA VAL A 99 6.60 -11.70 -23.00
C VAL A 99 6.79 -11.91 -21.50
N CYS A 100 7.43 -13.01 -21.12
CA CYS A 100 7.76 -13.32 -19.73
C CYS A 100 9.03 -12.58 -19.29
N LEU A 101 8.92 -11.68 -18.31
CA LEU A 101 10.09 -11.10 -17.66
C LEU A 101 10.69 -12.12 -16.66
N THR A 102 12.02 -12.22 -16.61
CA THR A 102 12.79 -13.32 -16.00
C THR A 102 12.83 -13.33 -14.47
N ALA A 103 11.76 -12.94 -13.80
CA ALA A 103 11.64 -12.98 -12.35
C ALA A 103 10.32 -13.61 -11.95
N ILE A 104 10.31 -14.42 -10.90
CA ILE A 104 9.09 -15.00 -10.33
C ILE A 104 8.42 -13.92 -9.47
N GLY A 105 7.11 -13.75 -9.59
CA GLY A 105 6.36 -12.77 -8.81
C GLY A 105 4.85 -12.98 -8.89
N PRO A 106 4.08 -12.34 -8.00
CA PRO A 106 2.62 -12.45 -8.03
C PRO A 106 2.02 -11.71 -9.23
N ALA A 107 0.76 -12.03 -9.56
CA ALA A 107 0.00 -11.19 -10.47
C ALA A 107 -0.49 -9.94 -9.74
N ILE A 108 -0.32 -8.77 -10.36
CA ILE A 108 -0.59 -7.48 -9.74
C ILE A 108 -1.59 -6.67 -10.58
N SER A 109 -2.43 -5.89 -9.92
CA SER A 109 -3.15 -4.77 -10.53
C SER A 109 -3.22 -3.59 -9.57
N TYR A 110 -3.40 -2.40 -10.12
CA TYR A 110 -3.60 -1.15 -9.40
C TYR A 110 -4.89 -0.51 -9.89
N ILE A 111 -5.75 -0.14 -8.95
CA ILE A 111 -6.98 0.60 -9.23
C ILE A 111 -6.98 1.94 -8.50
N ASP A 112 -7.75 2.89 -9.02
CA ASP A 112 -8.00 4.13 -8.29
C ASP A 112 -8.71 3.86 -6.98
N LEU A 113 -8.24 4.50 -5.91
CA LEU A 113 -8.90 4.50 -4.61
C LEU A 113 -9.34 5.94 -4.30
N PRO A 114 -10.57 6.33 -4.68
CA PRO A 114 -11.08 7.67 -4.41
C PRO A 114 -11.07 7.99 -2.91
N GLU A 115 -10.70 9.22 -2.54
CA GLU A 115 -10.67 9.65 -1.13
C GLU A 115 -12.06 9.60 -0.45
N SER A 116 -13.14 9.63 -1.23
CA SER A 116 -14.51 9.50 -0.74
C SER A 116 -14.94 8.06 -0.45
N THR A 117 -14.09 7.07 -0.74
CA THR A 117 -14.40 5.65 -0.51
C THR A 117 -14.54 5.40 0.98
N LYS A 118 -15.65 4.75 1.37
CA LYS A 118 -15.94 4.33 2.75
C LYS A 118 -16.07 2.81 2.89
N LYS A 119 -16.30 2.12 1.77
CA LYS A 119 -16.45 0.67 1.71
C LYS A 119 -15.79 0.12 0.46
N ILE A 120 -15.11 -1.01 0.60
CA ILE A 120 -14.56 -1.78 -0.52
C ILE A 120 -15.24 -3.15 -0.50
N THR A 121 -15.74 -3.57 -1.66
CA THR A 121 -16.33 -4.90 -1.84
C THR A 121 -15.61 -5.62 -2.95
N PHE A 122 -15.11 -6.82 -2.64
CA PHE A 122 -14.43 -7.70 -3.59
C PHE A 122 -15.35 -8.84 -3.99
N ILE A 123 -15.39 -9.16 -5.28
CA ILE A 123 -16.21 -10.24 -5.84
C ILE A 123 -15.31 -11.21 -6.62
N ASN A 124 -15.34 -12.48 -6.25
CA ASN A 124 -14.67 -13.57 -6.97
C ASN A 124 -15.65 -14.73 -7.20
N GLY A 125 -16.16 -14.84 -8.43
CA GLY A 125 -17.30 -15.71 -8.72
C GLY A 125 -18.51 -15.34 -7.85
N LYS A 126 -18.96 -16.27 -7.02
CA LYS A 126 -20.10 -16.09 -6.10
C LYS A 126 -19.68 -15.65 -4.68
N VAL A 127 -18.37 -15.52 -4.43
CA VAL A 127 -17.84 -15.18 -3.11
C VAL A 127 -17.63 -13.67 -3.03
N ILE A 128 -18.03 -13.07 -1.92
CA ILE A 128 -17.97 -11.64 -1.67
C ILE A 128 -17.20 -11.41 -0.37
N ASP A 129 -16.26 -10.47 -0.42
CA ASP A 129 -15.55 -9.97 0.76
C ASP A 129 -15.77 -8.47 0.88
N LYS A 130 -15.80 -7.95 2.11
CA LYS A 130 -16.16 -6.55 2.40
C LYS A 130 -15.25 -5.95 3.46
N TYR A 131 -14.93 -4.68 3.26
CA TYR A 131 -14.10 -3.90 4.15
C TYR A 131 -14.68 -2.50 4.31
N ALA A 132 -14.68 -1.97 5.53
CA ALA A 132 -14.82 -0.54 5.78
C ALA A 132 -13.45 0.11 5.60
N ILE A 133 -13.43 1.32 5.04
CA ILE A 133 -12.21 2.09 4.85
C ILE A 133 -12.41 3.53 5.34
N GLU A 134 -11.41 4.03 6.05
CA GLU A 134 -11.32 5.43 6.48
C GLU A 134 -10.08 6.05 5.85
N ILE A 135 -10.27 7.10 5.05
CA ILE A 135 -9.20 7.83 4.38
C ILE A 135 -9.19 9.25 4.94
N ASN A 136 -8.06 9.67 5.49
CA ASN A 136 -7.83 11.05 5.86
C ASN A 136 -6.44 11.52 5.37
N GLN A 137 -6.03 12.71 5.78
CA GLN A 137 -4.78 13.34 5.35
C GLN A 137 -3.52 12.69 5.98
N GLU A 138 -3.67 11.95 7.08
CA GLU A 138 -2.55 11.32 7.80
C GLU A 138 -2.41 9.83 7.47
N LYS A 139 -3.53 9.12 7.32
CA LYS A 139 -3.54 7.66 7.16
C LYS A 139 -4.78 7.13 6.47
N ILE A 140 -4.64 5.92 5.96
CA ILE A 140 -5.73 5.03 5.52
C ILE A 140 -5.86 3.91 6.53
N SER A 141 -7.07 3.63 6.99
CA SER A 141 -7.39 2.50 7.87
C SER A 141 -8.41 1.58 7.20
N ILE A 142 -8.18 0.27 7.28
CA ILE A 142 -9.04 -0.78 6.74
C ILE A 142 -9.53 -1.64 7.90
N THR A 143 -10.85 -1.80 7.98
CA THR A 143 -11.51 -2.67 8.95
C THR A 143 -12.21 -3.79 8.20
N LEU A 144 -11.87 -5.03 8.54
CA LEU A 144 -12.52 -6.22 8.00
C LEU A 144 -14.00 -6.23 8.42
N ILE A 145 -14.89 -6.42 7.45
CA ILE A 145 -16.32 -6.72 7.70
C ILE A 145 -16.54 -8.22 7.46
N GLU A 146 -16.14 -8.71 6.28
CA GLU A 146 -16.28 -10.10 5.87
C GLU A 146 -15.13 -10.47 4.93
N ASN A 147 -14.51 -11.63 5.12
CA ASN A 147 -13.57 -12.15 4.13
C ASN A 147 -13.57 -13.68 4.03
N ASN A 148 -13.25 -14.14 2.82
CA ASN A 148 -13.18 -15.54 2.44
C ASN A 148 -11.96 -15.79 1.54
N PHE A 149 -11.63 -14.86 0.64
CA PHE A 149 -10.55 -15.02 -0.33
C PHE A 149 -9.58 -13.84 -0.36
N THR A 150 -9.87 -12.75 0.35
CA THR A 150 -9.02 -11.57 0.43
C THR A 150 -8.39 -11.37 1.80
N SER A 151 -7.25 -10.69 1.81
CA SER A 151 -6.54 -10.30 3.04
C SER A 151 -5.85 -8.96 2.86
N SER A 152 -6.04 -8.04 3.81
CA SER A 152 -5.27 -6.79 3.81
C SER A 152 -3.85 -7.07 4.30
N LEU A 153 -2.83 -6.66 3.54
CA LEU A 153 -1.43 -6.76 3.97
C LEU A 153 -1.14 -5.80 5.13
N PHE A 154 -1.84 -4.67 5.16
CA PHE A 154 -1.71 -3.65 6.20
C PHE A 154 -3.07 -3.03 6.47
N ASN A 155 -3.57 -3.22 7.69
CA ASN A 155 -4.81 -2.58 8.14
C ASN A 155 -4.68 -1.06 8.29
N LYS A 156 -3.46 -0.52 8.41
CA LYS A 156 -3.17 0.92 8.47
C LYS A 156 -1.98 1.26 7.58
N THR A 157 -2.07 2.33 6.81
CA THR A 157 -0.99 2.87 5.99
C THR A 157 -0.97 4.39 6.16
N PHE A 158 0.19 4.97 6.46
CA PHE A 158 0.33 6.42 6.52
C PHE A 158 0.29 7.02 5.11
N ARG A 159 -0.27 8.22 4.99
CA ARG A 159 -0.14 9.07 3.80
C ARG A 159 1.25 9.68 3.75
N ILE A 160 1.71 9.99 2.55
CA ILE A 160 2.95 10.73 2.31
C ILE A 160 2.67 12.19 2.68
N PRO A 161 3.33 12.74 3.72
CA PRO A 161 3.11 14.14 4.11
C PRO A 161 3.57 15.10 3.00
N GLU A 162 2.78 16.13 2.71
CA GLU A 162 3.21 17.19 1.79
C GLU A 162 4.48 17.87 2.32
N ASN A 163 5.33 18.32 1.41
CA ASN A 163 6.63 18.93 1.71
C ASN A 163 7.55 18.05 2.57
N SER A 164 7.46 16.72 2.41
CA SER A 164 8.38 15.79 3.06
C SER A 164 9.33 15.11 2.09
N PHE A 165 10.42 14.55 2.63
CA PHE A 165 11.29 13.63 1.91
C PHE A 165 11.85 12.56 2.84
N ALA A 166 12.21 11.43 2.25
CA ALA A 166 12.99 10.37 2.90
C ALA A 166 14.47 10.50 2.53
N TYR A 167 15.33 10.40 3.54
CA TYR A 167 16.74 10.11 3.42
C TYR A 167 16.94 8.59 3.56
N VAL A 168 17.48 7.98 2.50
CA VAL A 168 17.71 6.54 2.39
C VAL A 168 19.20 6.32 2.11
N CYS A 169 19.85 5.48 2.91
CA CYS A 169 21.29 5.27 2.80
C CYS A 169 21.65 3.80 2.94
N GLY A 170 22.46 3.31 2.02
CA GLY A 170 23.14 2.02 2.10
C GLY A 170 24.64 2.19 2.01
N THR A 171 25.40 1.38 2.73
CA THR A 171 26.86 1.45 2.77
C THR A 171 27.47 0.04 2.69
N ASN A 172 28.78 0.00 2.53
CA ASN A 172 29.57 -1.16 2.89
C ASN A 172 29.85 -1.17 4.40
N THR A 173 30.54 -2.22 4.87
CA THR A 173 30.87 -2.41 6.29
C THR A 173 31.98 -1.47 6.78
N ASN A 174 32.78 -0.89 5.87
CA ASN A 174 33.94 -0.06 6.18
C ASN A 174 33.72 1.45 5.98
N ASN A 175 32.54 1.87 5.53
CA ASN A 175 32.19 3.26 5.25
C ASN A 175 30.79 3.62 5.78
N THR A 176 30.41 3.01 6.90
CA THR A 176 29.13 3.26 7.58
C THR A 176 28.98 4.69 8.07
N ASN A 177 30.09 5.40 8.30
CA ASN A 177 30.10 6.81 8.71
C ASN A 177 29.39 7.73 7.70
N SER A 178 29.38 7.38 6.41
CA SER A 178 28.69 8.16 5.39
C SER A 178 27.20 8.38 5.69
N TYR A 179 26.58 7.48 6.45
CA TYR A 179 25.20 7.62 6.89
C TYR A 179 25.01 8.79 7.88
N ASP A 180 25.79 8.81 8.95
CA ASP A 180 25.68 9.83 10.02
C ASP A 180 26.25 11.18 9.57
N ASP A 181 27.29 11.16 8.73
CA ASP A 181 27.91 12.37 8.18
C ASP A 181 26.91 13.17 7.34
N PHE A 182 26.22 12.52 6.38
CA PHE A 182 25.21 13.21 5.57
C PHE A 182 23.94 13.52 6.38
N LEU A 183 23.54 12.66 7.31
CA LEU A 183 22.43 12.93 8.21
C LEU A 183 22.67 14.20 9.05
N THR A 184 23.90 14.44 9.47
CA THR A 184 24.28 15.65 10.20
C THR A 184 24.10 16.90 9.36
N ILE A 185 24.44 16.85 8.07
CA ILE A 185 24.19 17.97 7.13
C ILE A 185 22.69 18.28 7.06
N LEU A 186 21.84 17.27 6.92
CA LEU A 186 20.38 17.45 6.89
C LEU A 186 19.85 18.08 8.18
N LYS A 187 20.36 17.65 9.33
CA LYS A 187 19.94 18.15 10.66
C LYS A 187 20.41 19.57 10.96
N GLN A 188 21.52 19.99 10.38
CA GLN A 188 22.06 21.34 10.56
C GLN A 188 21.37 22.38 9.68
N ASN A 189 20.66 21.95 8.63
CA ASN A 189 19.90 22.86 7.79
C ASN A 189 18.59 23.27 8.51
N PRO A 190 18.41 24.57 8.85
CA PRO A 190 17.24 25.04 9.59
C PRO A 190 15.94 24.99 8.77
N ALA A 191 16.01 24.79 7.45
CA ALA A 191 14.85 24.59 6.59
C ALA A 191 14.23 23.20 6.74
N PHE A 192 14.91 22.25 7.40
CA PHE A 192 14.48 20.87 7.54
C PHE A 192 14.18 20.50 8.99
N THR A 193 13.10 19.75 9.19
CA THR A 193 12.71 19.21 10.50
C THR A 193 12.56 17.71 10.39
N GLU A 194 13.37 16.93 11.14
CA GLU A 194 13.20 15.48 11.24
C GLU A 194 11.86 15.16 11.92
N PHE A 195 11.13 14.18 11.39
CA PHE A 195 9.92 13.67 12.01
C PHE A 195 9.89 12.14 12.00
N LYS A 196 8.95 11.58 12.77
CA LYS A 196 8.64 10.15 12.77
C LYS A 196 7.15 9.97 12.48
N PHE A 197 6.82 8.84 11.85
CA PHE A 197 5.44 8.42 11.74
C PHE A 197 5.00 7.85 13.10
N GLU A 198 4.07 8.55 13.76
CA GLU A 198 3.60 8.20 15.10
C GLU A 198 2.42 7.22 15.03
N GLY A 199 2.47 6.18 15.87
CA GLY A 199 1.44 5.15 15.95
C GLY A 199 1.63 3.98 14.98
N GLU A 200 0.55 3.24 14.74
CA GLU A 200 0.56 2.04 13.90
C GLU A 200 0.26 2.36 12.43
N GLY A 201 1.11 1.86 11.53
CA GLY A 201 0.85 1.89 10.10
C GLY A 201 2.06 1.55 9.26
N ARG A 202 1.82 1.13 8.01
CA ARG A 202 2.86 1.03 7.00
C ARG A 202 3.36 2.44 6.64
N ILE A 203 4.66 2.65 6.77
CA ILE A 203 5.33 3.87 6.28
C ILE A 203 5.33 3.84 4.73
N PRO A 204 4.92 4.94 4.06
CA PRO A 204 4.80 4.98 2.60
C PRO A 204 6.14 5.19 1.89
N TYR A 205 7.17 5.62 2.61
CA TYR A 205 8.56 5.69 2.13
C TYR A 205 9.31 4.37 2.32
N PRO A 206 10.43 4.16 1.59
CA PRO A 206 11.38 3.09 1.92
C PRO A 206 11.83 3.20 3.39
N LYS A 207 11.89 2.05 4.08
CA LYS A 207 12.36 1.98 5.47
C LYS A 207 13.87 1.88 5.58
N SER A 208 14.54 1.48 4.50
CA SER A 208 15.99 1.37 4.36
C SER A 208 16.36 1.34 2.88
N SER A 209 17.67 1.38 2.59
CA SER A 209 18.17 0.95 1.28
C SER A 209 17.98 -0.57 1.07
N ALA A 210 18.29 -1.05 -0.13
CA ALA A 210 18.34 -2.47 -0.45
C ALA A 210 19.54 -2.76 -1.35
N GLY A 211 20.11 -3.96 -1.26
CA GLY A 211 21.23 -4.41 -2.09
C GLY A 211 22.62 -4.01 -1.58
N ASN A 212 22.72 -3.29 -0.45
CA ASN A 212 24.00 -2.96 0.19
C ASN A 212 24.36 -3.98 1.29
N TRP A 213 25.63 -4.04 1.69
CA TRP A 213 26.06 -4.85 2.83
C TRP A 213 25.50 -4.34 4.16
N VAL A 214 25.35 -3.02 4.30
CA VAL A 214 24.70 -2.38 5.44
C VAL A 214 23.59 -1.49 4.91
N ASN A 215 22.34 -1.81 5.23
CA ASN A 215 21.19 -1.00 4.87
C ASN A 215 20.74 -0.22 6.11
N HIS A 216 20.93 1.11 6.11
CA HIS A 216 20.63 1.95 7.26
C HIS A 216 19.13 2.26 7.33
N PRO A 217 18.57 2.48 8.54
CA PRO A 217 17.20 2.91 8.68
C PRO A 217 17.01 4.30 8.04
N SER A 218 15.94 4.46 7.27
CA SER A 218 15.61 5.73 6.65
C SER A 218 15.20 6.78 7.68
N LYS A 219 15.46 8.05 7.35
CA LYS A 219 15.03 9.22 8.11
C LYS A 219 14.08 10.06 7.29
N PHE A 220 13.14 10.75 7.95
CA PHE A 220 12.10 11.51 7.28
C PHE A 220 12.15 12.97 7.74
N PHE A 221 12.01 13.87 6.80
CA PHE A 221 12.11 15.31 7.03
C PHE A 221 10.95 16.04 6.38
N ILE A 222 10.48 17.11 7.00
CA ILE A 222 9.63 18.13 6.38
C ILE A 222 10.51 19.33 6.05
N TYR A 223 10.28 19.96 4.91
CA TYR A 223 10.89 21.23 4.54
C TYR A 223 9.86 22.37 4.50
N SER A 224 10.26 23.56 4.95
CA SER A 224 9.43 24.76 4.89
C SER A 224 9.63 25.59 3.63
N ASP A 225 10.79 25.45 2.96
CA ASP A 225 11.13 26.14 1.71
C ASP A 225 11.50 25.13 0.61
N PHE A 226 10.74 25.14 -0.48
CA PHE A 226 11.01 24.30 -1.65
C PHE A 226 12.32 24.65 -2.36
N LYS A 227 12.77 25.91 -2.30
CA LYS A 227 14.08 26.31 -2.86
C LYS A 227 15.21 25.65 -2.10
N GLU A 228 15.15 25.65 -0.77
CA GLU A 228 16.12 24.95 0.08
C GLU A 228 16.06 23.42 -0.13
N PHE A 229 14.88 22.84 -0.32
CA PHE A 229 14.82 21.43 -0.71
C PHE A 229 15.54 21.16 -2.04
N LYS A 230 15.45 22.07 -3.03
CA LYS A 230 16.13 21.89 -4.31
C LYS A 230 17.66 21.98 -4.22
N THR A 231 18.21 22.72 -3.27
CA THR A 231 19.69 22.77 -3.08
C THR A 231 20.26 21.44 -2.60
N LEU A 232 19.44 20.49 -2.11
CA LEU A 232 19.89 19.15 -1.76
C LEU A 232 20.51 18.38 -2.93
N ALA A 233 20.16 18.70 -4.18
CA ALA A 233 20.80 18.09 -5.34
C ALA A 233 22.31 18.39 -5.36
N ASP A 234 22.66 19.68 -5.23
CA ASP A 234 24.04 20.16 -5.23
C ASP A 234 24.78 19.74 -3.95
N ILE A 235 24.13 19.87 -2.79
CA ILE A 235 24.71 19.44 -1.50
C ILE A 235 25.05 17.95 -1.52
N LEU A 236 24.16 17.11 -2.06
CA LEU A 236 24.41 15.67 -2.19
C LEU A 236 25.54 15.40 -3.18
N HIS A 237 25.57 16.10 -4.32
CA HIS A 237 26.62 15.95 -5.31
C HIS A 237 28.00 16.29 -4.74
N ASP A 238 28.14 17.45 -4.11
CA ASP A 238 29.39 17.93 -3.50
C ASP A 238 29.87 17.00 -2.38
N TYR A 239 28.94 16.56 -1.53
CA TYR A 239 29.24 15.58 -0.49
C TYR A 239 29.74 14.27 -1.08
N SER A 240 29.09 13.78 -2.13
CA SER A 240 29.43 12.50 -2.76
C SER A 240 30.81 12.58 -3.41
N LEU A 241 31.11 13.65 -4.16
CA LEU A 241 32.43 13.85 -4.78
C LEU A 241 33.57 13.90 -3.76
N LYS A 242 33.32 14.49 -2.59
CA LYS A 242 34.34 14.69 -1.57
C LYS A 242 34.54 13.47 -0.66
N ASN A 243 33.48 12.73 -0.36
CA ASN A 243 33.50 11.75 0.74
C ASN A 243 33.17 10.32 0.30
N ILE A 244 32.72 10.09 -0.93
CA ILE A 244 32.37 8.75 -1.43
C ILE A 244 33.32 8.38 -2.55
N GLU A 245 34.20 7.41 -2.29
CA GLU A 245 35.05 6.86 -3.35
C GLU A 245 34.21 6.20 -4.44
N LYS A 246 34.70 6.27 -5.69
CA LYS A 246 34.05 5.63 -6.82
C LYS A 246 33.93 4.13 -6.57
N ASN A 247 32.73 3.57 -6.78
CA ASN A 247 32.41 2.17 -6.54
C ASN A 247 32.53 1.71 -5.07
N ALA A 248 32.49 2.62 -4.09
CA ALA A 248 32.59 2.29 -2.67
C ALA A 248 31.37 1.54 -2.08
N GLY A 249 30.35 1.23 -2.89
CA GLY A 249 29.12 0.58 -2.42
C GLY A 249 28.25 1.44 -1.51
N VAL A 250 28.48 2.76 -1.48
CA VAL A 250 27.66 3.74 -0.76
C VAL A 250 26.58 4.27 -1.70
N THR A 251 25.33 4.24 -1.24
CA THR A 251 24.16 4.74 -1.95
C THR A 251 23.36 5.64 -1.02
N ILE A 252 23.46 6.95 -1.21
CA ILE A 252 22.54 7.93 -0.62
C ILE A 252 21.49 8.31 -1.66
N ALA A 253 20.22 8.25 -1.25
CA ALA A 253 19.07 8.71 -2.01
C ALA A 253 18.18 9.63 -1.16
N ILE A 254 17.72 10.73 -1.78
CA ILE A 254 16.68 11.62 -1.27
C ILE A 254 15.44 11.40 -2.12
N GLN A 255 14.30 11.10 -1.49
CA GLN A 255 13.03 10.85 -2.18
C GLN A 255 11.94 11.76 -1.62
N SER A 256 11.50 12.72 -2.41
CA SER A 256 10.47 13.70 -2.06
C SER A 256 9.06 13.15 -2.22
N TRP A 257 8.13 13.71 -1.46
CA TRP A 257 6.69 13.45 -1.53
C TRP A 257 6.09 13.67 -2.92
N ASN A 258 6.70 14.52 -3.76
CA ASN A 258 6.25 14.84 -5.10
C ASN A 258 7.08 14.17 -6.22
N ASN A 259 7.70 13.03 -5.92
CA ASN A 259 8.49 12.20 -6.83
C ASN A 259 9.84 12.79 -7.28
N ILE A 260 10.29 13.92 -6.73
CA ILE A 260 11.66 14.40 -6.94
C ILE A 260 12.63 13.45 -6.24
N LYS A 261 13.67 13.00 -6.93
CA LYS A 261 14.68 12.08 -6.39
C LYS A 261 16.07 12.59 -6.68
N TYR A 262 16.94 12.56 -5.67
CA TYR A 262 18.36 12.83 -5.81
C TYR A 262 19.16 11.61 -5.39
N TYR A 263 20.21 11.30 -6.14
CA TYR A 263 21.06 10.14 -5.94
C TYR A 263 22.53 10.55 -5.91
N SER A 264 23.28 9.95 -5.00
CA SER A 264 24.74 10.16 -4.88
C SER A 264 25.56 9.62 -6.06
N TRP A 265 24.98 8.76 -6.91
CA TRP A 265 25.67 8.09 -8.02
C TRP A 265 25.22 8.56 -9.42
N ILE A 266 24.35 9.56 -9.51
CA ILE A 266 23.89 10.15 -10.77
C ILE A 266 24.05 11.67 -10.67
N ASN A 267 24.33 12.33 -11.79
CA ASN A 267 24.21 13.78 -11.87
C ASN A 267 22.72 14.14 -11.88
N ASN A 268 22.29 14.80 -10.81
CA ASN A 268 20.88 15.12 -10.54
C ASN A 268 20.41 16.39 -11.25
#